data_AF-A0A2V7BW09-F1
#
_entry.id   AF-A0A2V7BW09-F1
#
_cell.length_a   1.000
_cell.length_b   1.000
_cell.length_c   1.000
_cell.angle_alpha   90.00
_cell.angle_beta   90.00
_cell.angle_gamma   90.00
#
_symmetry.space_group_name_H-M   'P 1'
#
loop_
_entity.id
_entity.type
_entity.pdbx_description
1 polymer ?
#
loop_
_entity_poly.entity_id
_entity_poly.type
_entity_poly.pdbx_seq_one_letter_code
_entity_poly.pdbx_strand_id
1 'polypeptide(L)'
;MRGNVALSVLVIGIVVSACATDDREWLKLDQKYTTAEFRRDLSECTIKGKLDDECMKARGWVSVTPPKAEQKKEDPLSQPAGRGYRR
;
A
#
# COMPACT_ATOMS: atom_id res chain seq x y z
N MET A 1 18.19 31.66 -43.45
CA MET A 1 16.84 31.38 -42.89
C MET A 1 17.01 30.33 -41.81
N ARG A 2 16.64 30.70 -40.57
CA ARG A 2 16.88 29.96 -39.33
C ARG A 2 15.75 28.93 -39.19
N GLY A 3 16.05 27.65 -39.47
CA GLY A 3 15.14 26.55 -39.21
C GLY A 3 15.29 26.10 -37.76
N ASN A 4 14.40 26.58 -36.90
CA ASN A 4 14.31 26.19 -35.49
C ASN A 4 13.97 24.69 -35.41
N VAL A 5 14.98 23.85 -35.23
CA VAL A 5 14.78 22.46 -34.81
C VAL A 5 14.52 22.49 -33.30
N ALA A 6 13.29 22.83 -32.94
CA ALA A 6 12.76 22.62 -31.60
C ALA A 6 12.63 21.11 -31.38
N LEU A 7 13.73 20.50 -30.92
CA LEU A 7 13.80 19.11 -30.50
C LEU A 7 13.06 19.00 -29.16
N SER A 8 11.74 18.91 -29.24
CA SER A 8 10.87 18.57 -28.12
C SER A 8 11.22 17.15 -27.66
N VAL A 9 12.10 17.04 -26.67
CA VAL A 9 12.42 15.79 -25.99
C VAL A 9 11.17 15.38 -25.20
N LEU A 10 10.34 14.55 -25.82
CA LEU A 10 9.24 13.84 -25.19
C LEU A 10 9.83 12.76 -24.28
N VAL A 11 10.10 13.10 -23.01
CA VAL A 11 10.48 12.11 -21.98
C VAL A 11 9.22 11.34 -21.61
N ILE A 12 8.99 10.21 -22.28
CA ILE A 12 7.96 9.24 -21.89
C ILE A 12 8.47 8.55 -20.63
N GLY A 13 7.94 8.95 -19.47
CA GLY A 13 8.20 8.30 -18.20
C GLY A 13 7.63 6.87 -18.21
N ILE A 14 8.50 5.88 -18.20
CA ILE A 14 8.12 4.48 -17.98
C ILE A 14 7.82 4.34 -16.49
N VAL A 15 6.54 4.47 -16.11
CA VAL A 15 6.08 4.09 -14.77
C VAL A 15 5.89 2.58 -14.78
N VAL A 16 6.93 1.84 -14.41
CA VAL A 16 6.79 0.44 -14.04
C VAL A 16 6.00 0.41 -12.73
N SER A 17 4.70 0.16 -12.80
CA SER A 17 3.87 -0.08 -11.63
C SER A 17 4.32 -1.41 -11.02
N ALA A 18 5.22 -1.34 -10.04
CA ALA A 18 5.52 -2.48 -9.19
C ALA A 18 4.23 -2.88 -8.47
N CYS A 19 3.79 -4.13 -8.65
CA CYS A 19 2.88 -4.80 -7.72
C CYS A 19 3.60 -4.98 -6.38
N ALA A 20 3.86 -3.89 -5.67
CA ALA A 20 4.23 -3.93 -4.27
C ALA A 20 2.93 -4.16 -3.50
N THR A 21 2.71 -5.38 -3.06
CA THR A 21 1.70 -5.70 -2.04
C THR A 21 2.21 -5.16 -0.70
N ASP A 22 2.18 -3.84 -0.57
CA ASP A 22 2.17 -3.21 0.73
C ASP A 22 0.75 -3.40 1.28
N ASP A 23 0.58 -4.35 2.20
CA ASP A 23 -0.72 -4.68 2.79
C ASP A 23 -1.23 -3.58 3.77
N ARG A 24 -0.53 -2.45 3.85
CA ARG A 24 -0.91 -1.34 4.74
C ARG A 24 -1.85 -0.40 4.01
N GLU A 25 -2.92 -0.03 4.70
CA GLU A 25 -3.84 0.97 4.23
C GLU A 25 -3.37 2.35 4.72
N TRP A 26 -3.27 3.32 3.82
CA TRP A 26 -2.80 4.67 4.12
C TRP A 26 -3.95 5.66 3.97
N LEU A 27 -4.14 6.52 4.97
CA LEU A 27 -5.17 7.55 4.97
C LEU A 27 -4.65 8.85 5.58
N LYS A 28 -5.12 9.97 5.06
CA LYS A 28 -5.04 11.27 5.73
C LYS A 28 -6.30 11.43 6.59
N LEU A 29 -6.13 11.54 7.91
CA LEU A 29 -7.25 11.55 8.86
C LEU A 29 -7.90 12.93 9.02
N ASP A 30 -7.15 13.99 8.74
CA ASP A 30 -7.51 15.38 9.07
C ASP A 30 -7.84 16.23 7.84
N GLN A 31 -7.65 15.71 6.64
CA GLN A 31 -7.75 16.46 5.39
C GLN A 31 -8.33 15.60 4.26
N LYS A 32 -9.07 16.25 3.36
CA LYS A 32 -9.51 15.63 2.11
C LYS A 32 -8.30 15.46 1.20
N TYR A 33 -8.26 14.35 0.49
CA TYR A 33 -7.23 14.07 -0.50
C TYR A 33 -7.85 13.36 -1.70
N THR A 34 -7.15 13.44 -2.82
CA THR A 34 -7.52 12.78 -4.06
C THR A 34 -6.66 11.54 -4.28
N THR A 35 -7.18 10.60 -5.08
CA THR A 35 -6.41 9.42 -5.49
C THR A 35 -5.16 9.80 -6.29
N ALA A 36 -5.19 10.93 -7.00
CA ALA A 36 -4.05 11.44 -7.76
C ALA A 36 -2.89 11.85 -6.83
N GLU A 37 -3.19 12.57 -5.74
CA GLU A 37 -2.19 12.94 -4.72
C GLU A 37 -1.61 11.70 -4.05
N PHE A 38 -2.45 10.75 -3.67
CA PHE A 38 -1.99 9.48 -3.08
C PHE A 38 -1.00 8.76 -4.00
N ARG A 39 -1.35 8.59 -5.28
CA ARG A 39 -0.47 7.89 -6.24
C ARG A 39 0.84 8.62 -6.46
N ARG A 40 0.82 9.95 -6.52
CA ARG A 40 2.04 10.76 -6.63
C ARG A 40 2.94 10.53 -5.42
N ASP A 41 2.40 10.73 -4.22
CA ASP A 41 3.17 10.60 -2.98
C ASP A 41 3.68 9.17 -2.78
N LEU A 42 2.86 8.16 -3.09
CA LEU A 42 3.26 6.76 -3.05
C LEU A 42 4.42 6.46 -4.01
N SER A 43 4.39 7.01 -5.23
CA SER A 43 5.49 6.84 -6.19
C SER A 43 6.76 7.57 -5.76
N GLU A 44 6.64 8.77 -5.20
CA GLU A 44 7.78 9.57 -4.72
C GLU A 44 8.41 8.97 -3.47
N CYS A 45 7.61 8.36 -2.59
CA CYS A 45 8.07 7.67 -1.39
C CYS A 45 8.48 6.21 -1.63
N THR A 46 8.31 5.67 -2.84
CA THR A 46 8.76 4.31 -3.17
C THR A 46 10.20 4.33 -3.67
N ILE A 47 11.13 3.86 -2.83
CA ILE A 47 12.56 3.81 -3.14
C ILE A 47 12.96 2.35 -3.35
N LYS A 48 13.48 2.04 -4.55
CA LYS A 48 13.92 0.68 -4.92
C LYS A 48 12.84 -0.39 -4.71
N GLY A 49 11.58 -0.05 -4.97
CA GLY A 49 10.44 -0.95 -4.84
C GLY A 49 9.97 -1.18 -3.39
N LYS A 50 10.46 -0.39 -2.42
CA LYS A 50 9.95 -0.39 -1.05
C LYS A 50 9.38 1.00 -0.72
N LEU A 51 8.21 1.01 -0.10
CA LEU A 51 7.59 2.23 0.39
C LEU A 51 8.31 2.70 1.66
N ASP A 52 8.73 3.96 1.67
CA ASP A 52 9.31 4.63 2.84
C ASP A 52 8.19 5.22 3.71
N ASP A 53 8.01 4.63 4.88
CA ASP A 53 6.98 5.03 5.85
C ASP A 53 7.19 6.45 6.39
N GLU A 54 8.44 6.87 6.58
CA GLU A 54 8.73 8.21 7.12
C GLU A 54 8.45 9.27 6.07
N CYS A 55 8.72 8.97 4.79
CA CYS A 55 8.31 9.82 3.68
C CYS A 55 6.78 9.98 3.60
N MET A 56 6.03 8.88 3.75
CA MET A 56 4.57 8.89 3.76
C MET A 56 4.02 9.71 4.95
N LYS A 57 4.52 9.47 6.16
CA LYS A 57 4.13 10.22 7.36
C LYS A 57 4.44 11.71 7.26
N ALA A 58 5.60 12.08 6.72
CA ALA A 58 5.98 13.48 6.51
C ALA A 58 5.01 14.23 5.58
N ARG A 59 4.31 13.51 4.70
CA ARG A 59 3.25 14.04 3.81
C ARG A 59 1.85 13.98 4.42
N GLY A 60 1.74 13.56 5.68
CA GLY A 60 0.48 13.46 6.43
C GLY A 60 -0.26 12.14 6.25
N TRP A 61 0.35 11.14 5.59
CA TRP A 61 -0.26 9.82 5.47
C TRP A 61 -0.08 9.02 6.76
N VAL A 62 -1.17 8.43 7.24
CA VAL A 62 -1.19 7.57 8.42
C VAL A 62 -1.50 6.14 7.98
N SER A 63 -0.65 5.21 8.39
CA SER A 63 -0.90 3.77 8.21
C SER A 63 -2.01 3.37 9.17
N VAL A 64 -3.20 3.14 8.65
CA VAL A 64 -4.29 2.48 9.35
C VAL A 64 -4.17 1.00 9.08
N THR A 65 -3.35 0.33 9.89
CA THR A 65 -3.37 -1.12 9.89
C THR A 65 -4.72 -1.53 10.48
N PRO A 66 -5.63 -2.21 9.74
CA PRO A 66 -6.75 -2.86 10.40
C PRO A 66 -6.14 -3.79 11.45
N PRO A 67 -6.67 -3.82 12.70
CA PRO A 67 -6.11 -4.68 13.73
C PRO A 67 -5.99 -6.06 13.10
N LYS A 68 -4.75 -6.58 13.02
CA LYS A 68 -4.49 -7.93 12.54
C LYS A 68 -5.58 -8.75 13.17
N ALA A 69 -6.44 -9.38 12.37
CA ALA A 69 -7.37 -10.37 12.89
C ALA A 69 -6.50 -11.25 13.77
N GLU A 70 -6.62 -11.10 15.09
CA GLU A 70 -5.82 -11.86 16.02
C GLU A 70 -6.03 -13.27 15.54
N GLN A 71 -4.95 -13.97 15.17
CA GLN A 71 -5.05 -15.39 14.92
C GLN A 71 -5.75 -15.89 16.16
N LYS A 72 -7.02 -16.27 15.98
CA LYS A 72 -7.91 -16.70 17.04
C LYS A 72 -7.09 -17.79 17.71
N LYS A 73 -6.46 -17.48 18.86
CA LYS A 73 -5.65 -18.46 19.57
C LYS A 73 -6.57 -19.65 19.69
N GLU A 74 -6.22 -20.74 19.04
CA GLU A 74 -7.07 -21.92 19.00
C GLU A 74 -7.40 -22.22 20.46
N ASP A 75 -8.69 -22.09 20.79
CA ASP A 75 -9.14 -22.33 22.15
C ASP A 75 -8.77 -23.78 22.47
N PRO A 76 -7.91 -24.04 23.48
CA PRO A 76 -7.50 -25.40 23.84
C PRO A 76 -8.69 -26.32 24.17
N LEU A 77 -9.89 -25.76 24.35
CA LEU A 77 -11.14 -26.45 24.62
C LEU A 77 -12.01 -26.73 23.39
N SER A 78 -11.52 -26.52 22.17
CA SER A 78 -12.19 -27.02 20.96
C SER A 78 -12.06 -28.55 20.84
N GLN A 79 -12.54 -29.27 21.86
CA GLN A 79 -12.81 -30.70 21.77
C GLN A 79 -13.89 -30.91 20.70
N PRO A 80 -13.66 -31.71 19.66
CA PRO A 80 -14.74 -32.11 18.79
C PRO A 80 -15.72 -32.96 19.61
N ALA A 81 -16.92 -32.44 19.81
CA ALA A 81 -18.04 -33.20 20.32
C ALA A 81 -18.33 -34.36 19.36
N GLY A 82 -18.09 -35.59 19.83
CA GLY A 82 -18.77 -36.77 19.32
C GLY A 82 -17.96 -37.66 18.37
N ARG A 83 -17.47 -38.78 18.91
CA ARG A 83 -17.44 -40.04 18.16
C ARG A 83 -17.87 -41.21 19.05
N GLY A 84 -19.16 -41.52 18.95
CA GLY A 84 -19.66 -42.89 18.86
C GLY A 84 -19.68 -43.74 20.11
N TYR A 85 -20.87 -43.83 20.72
CA TYR A 85 -21.35 -45.00 21.45
C TYR A 85 -21.34 -46.24 20.52
N ARG A 86 -20.53 -47.27 20.82
CA ARG A 86 -20.78 -48.70 20.51
C ARG A 86 -19.58 -49.59 20.92
N ARG A 87 -19.71 -50.32 22.02
CA ARG A 87 -19.69 -51.80 22.07
C ARG A 87 -19.95 -52.29 23.47
#